data_AF-A0A382U997-F1
#
_entry.id   AF-A0A382U997-F1
#
_cell.length_a   1.000
_cell.length_b   1.000
_cell.length_c   1.000
_cell.angle_alpha   90.00
_cell.angle_beta   90.00
_cell.angle_gamma   90.00
#
_symmetry.space_group_name_H-M   'P 1'
#
loop_
_entity.id
_entity.type
_entity.pdbx_description
1 polymer ?
#
loop_
_entity_poly.entity_id
_entity_poly.type
_entity_poly.pdbx_seq_one_letter_code
_entity_poly.pdbx_strand_id
1 'polypeptide(L)'
;MSENHEVFLGQKESVARYNLEAKEIVWTTKVVGTPTLISTYKGYLIIQGLNKWGTKYIVHCLNASSGNLLWYSEEFKNIIVPHFIADDFFFLDQKWQICKVSLPKGQVYFREKFAGFFRKYTFHLAVSGEDVYLISKSETLLVDKSNGSTSKI
;
A
#
# COMPACT_ATOMS: atom_id res chain seq x y z
N MET A 1 2.11 21.00 15.55
CA MET A 1 1.06 19.96 15.51
C MET A 1 1.15 19.25 16.84
N SER A 2 0.05 19.09 17.58
CA SER A 2 0.07 18.23 18.77
C SER A 2 0.44 16.82 18.32
N GLU A 3 1.43 16.22 18.94
CA GLU A 3 1.71 14.81 18.74
C GLU A 3 0.53 14.03 19.29
N ASN A 4 -0.38 13.61 18.41
CA ASN A 4 -1.44 12.71 18.81
C ASN A 4 -0.80 11.36 19.10
N HIS A 5 -0.64 11.02 20.38
CA HIS A 5 -0.18 9.71 20.84
C HIS A 5 -1.26 8.66 20.55
N GLU A 6 -1.29 8.17 19.33
CA GLU A 6 -2.29 7.24 18.83
C GLU A 6 -1.65 6.04 18.15
N VAL A 7 -2.35 4.91 18.19
CA VAL A 7 -1.93 3.69 17.52
C VAL A 7 -3.12 3.04 16.82
N PHE A 8 -2.85 2.38 15.69
CA PHE A 8 -3.81 1.52 15.02
C PHE A 8 -3.54 0.07 15.39
N LEU A 9 -4.54 -0.60 15.96
CA LEU A 9 -4.45 -1.96 16.47
C LEU A 9 -5.25 -2.90 15.58
N GLY A 10 -4.59 -3.87 14.97
CA GLY A 10 -5.22 -4.90 14.18
C GLY A 10 -5.50 -6.16 15.00
N GLN A 11 -6.71 -6.69 14.87
CA GLN A 11 -7.11 -8.00 15.40
C GLN A 11 -7.91 -8.75 14.34
N LYS A 12 -8.18 -10.04 14.56
CA LYS A 12 -8.99 -10.83 13.64
C LYS A 12 -10.33 -10.12 13.36
N GLU A 13 -10.56 -9.81 12.09
CA GLU A 13 -11.74 -9.14 11.53
C GLU A 13 -12.00 -7.71 12.05
N SER A 14 -11.03 -7.05 12.69
CA SER A 14 -11.19 -5.67 13.17
C SER A 14 -9.89 -4.87 13.17
N VAL A 15 -10.04 -3.55 13.00
CA VAL A 15 -8.99 -2.56 13.27
C VAL A 15 -9.58 -1.46 14.13
N ALA A 16 -8.82 -0.99 15.12
CA ALA A 16 -9.20 0.12 15.98
C ALA A 16 -8.14 1.22 15.99
N ARG A 17 -8.58 2.47 16.12
CA ARG A 17 -7.72 3.59 16.51
C ARG A 17 -7.82 3.76 18.02
N TYR A 18 -6.68 3.75 18.69
CA TYR A 18 -6.59 3.84 20.14
C TYR A 18 -5.80 5.08 20.54
N ASN A 19 -6.37 5.87 21.46
CA ASN A 19 -5.69 7.00 22.08
C ASN A 19 -4.88 6.49 23.27
N LEU A 20 -3.55 6.66 23.25
CA LEU A 20 -2.65 6.13 24.27
C LEU A 20 -2.70 6.94 25.58
N GLU A 21 -3.05 8.22 25.52
CA GLU A 21 -3.14 9.09 26.71
C GLU A 21 -4.45 8.86 27.46
N ALA A 22 -5.57 8.98 26.76
CA ALA A 22 -6.91 8.74 27.30
C ALA A 22 -7.18 7.25 27.57
N LYS A 23 -6.36 6.37 27.01
CA LYS A 23 -6.47 4.91 27.11
C LYS A 23 -7.79 4.35 26.62
N GLU A 24 -8.34 4.96 25.58
CA GLU A 24 -9.64 4.61 25.02
C GLU A 24 -9.59 4.32 23.52
N ILE A 25 -10.56 3.54 23.07
CA ILE A 25 -10.79 3.31 21.64
C ILE A 25 -11.52 4.53 21.09
N VAL A 26 -10.92 5.18 20.09
CA VAL A 26 -11.53 6.30 19.36
C VAL A 26 -12.59 5.77 18.40
N TRP A 27 -12.25 4.72 17.65
CA TRP A 27 -13.19 4.01 16.78
C TRP A 27 -12.70 2.58 16.52
N THR A 28 -13.63 1.72 16.11
CA THR A 28 -13.36 0.36 15.63
C THR A 28 -14.10 0.12 14.31
N THR A 29 -13.41 -0.46 13.35
CA THR A 29 -13.96 -0.85 12.04
C THR A 29 -13.79 -2.34 11.83
N LYS A 30 -14.87 -2.99 11.37
CA LYS A 30 -14.82 -4.38 10.92
C LYS A 30 -14.07 -4.45 9.59
N VAL A 31 -13.11 -5.36 9.49
CA VAL A 31 -12.38 -5.66 8.25
C VAL A 31 -12.50 -7.13 7.93
N VAL A 32 -12.20 -7.52 6.69
CA VAL A 32 -12.10 -8.94 6.32
C VAL A 32 -10.77 -9.49 6.84
N GLY A 33 -10.76 -10.74 7.30
CA GLY A 33 -9.51 -11.46 7.58
C GLY A 33 -8.74 -10.99 8.82
N THR A 34 -7.44 -11.25 8.86
CA THR A 34 -6.56 -10.87 9.97
C THR A 34 -5.54 -9.84 9.47
N PRO A 35 -5.60 -8.59 9.95
CA PRO A 35 -4.55 -7.59 9.73
C PRO A 35 -3.18 -8.12 10.17
N THR A 36 -2.19 -8.02 9.29
CA THR A 36 -0.78 -8.37 9.57
C THR A 36 0.17 -7.21 9.34
N LEU A 37 -0.22 -6.23 8.53
CA LEU A 37 0.57 -5.04 8.26
C LEU A 37 -0.35 -3.84 8.14
N ILE A 38 0.00 -2.76 8.84
CA ILE A 38 -0.73 -1.50 8.83
C ILE A 38 0.24 -0.38 8.46
N SER A 39 -0.14 0.44 7.50
CA SER A 39 0.61 1.63 7.09
C SER A 39 -0.29 2.85 7.08
N THR A 40 0.25 4.00 7.47
CA THR A 40 -0.46 5.29 7.45
C THR A 40 0.18 6.22 6.43
N TYR A 41 -0.65 6.98 5.72
CA TYR A 41 -0.17 8.01 4.82
C TYR A 41 -1.27 9.05 4.55
N LYS A 42 -1.02 10.33 4.79
CA LYS A 42 -1.95 11.46 4.53
C LYS A 42 -3.42 11.21 4.94
N GLY A 43 -3.64 10.62 6.11
CA GLY A 43 -5.00 10.33 6.60
C GLY A 43 -5.64 9.07 6.00
N TYR A 44 -4.90 8.29 5.21
CA TYR A 44 -5.25 6.93 4.80
C TYR A 44 -4.60 5.91 5.73
N LEU A 45 -5.33 4.84 5.99
CA LEU A 45 -4.88 3.67 6.73
C LEU A 45 -4.96 2.46 5.81
N ILE A 46 -3.81 1.96 5.36
CA ILE A 46 -3.70 0.77 4.52
C ILE A 46 -3.49 -0.44 5.41
N ILE A 47 -4.40 -1.39 5.34
CA ILE A 47 -4.38 -2.61 6.14
C ILE A 47 -4.24 -3.80 5.21
N GLN A 48 -3.18 -4.56 5.39
CA GLN A 48 -2.92 -5.79 4.66
C GLN A 48 -3.01 -6.98 5.57
N GLY A 49 -3.33 -8.13 5.01
CA GLY A 49 -3.49 -9.35 5.78
C GLY A 49 -3.80 -10.55 4.91
N LEU A 50 -4.30 -11.59 5.57
CA LEU A 50 -4.89 -12.75 4.93
C LEU A 50 -6.37 -12.83 5.27
N ASN A 51 -7.18 -13.34 4.35
CA ASN A 51 -8.57 -13.68 4.62
C ASN A 51 -8.68 -14.71 5.77
N LYS A 52 -9.90 -14.96 6.25
CA LYS A 52 -10.18 -15.88 7.38
C LYS A 52 -9.57 -17.29 7.19
N TRP A 53 -9.38 -17.72 5.95
CA TRP A 53 -8.89 -19.04 5.58
C TRP A 53 -7.39 -19.09 5.30
N GLY A 54 -6.68 -17.96 5.33
CA GLY A 54 -5.25 -17.90 4.99
C GLY A 54 -4.95 -18.09 3.50
N THR A 55 -5.96 -18.06 2.62
CA THR A 55 -5.82 -18.42 1.19
C THR A 55 -5.70 -17.23 0.26
N LYS A 56 -6.12 -16.04 0.70
CA LYS A 56 -6.08 -14.82 -0.11
C LYS A 56 -5.47 -13.68 0.67
N TYR A 57 -4.63 -12.92 0.00
CA TYR A 57 -4.18 -11.62 0.47
C TYR A 57 -5.31 -10.61 0.33
N ILE A 58 -5.39 -9.73 1.32
CA ILE A 58 -6.41 -8.70 1.42
C ILE A 58 -5.73 -7.36 1.60
N VAL A 59 -6.32 -6.32 1.02
CA VAL A 59 -5.93 -4.93 1.25
C VAL A 59 -7.19 -4.12 1.50
N HIS A 60 -7.22 -3.40 2.60
CA HIS A 60 -8.23 -2.39 2.90
C HIS A 60 -7.57 -1.02 2.91
N CYS A 61 -8.31 -0.01 2.49
CA CYS A 61 -7.98 1.39 2.75
C CYS A 61 -9.12 2.02 3.54
N LEU A 62 -8.78 2.55 4.70
CA LEU A 62 -9.70 3.28 5.57
C LEU A 62 -9.28 4.75 5.62
N ASN A 63 -10.26 5.61 5.88
CA ASN A 63 -9.98 6.93 6.41
C ASN A 63 -9.44 6.77 7.85
N ALA A 64 -8.22 7.24 8.10
CA ALA A 64 -7.54 7.06 9.38
C ALA A 64 -8.18 7.87 10.53
N SER A 65 -8.87 8.98 10.23
CA SER A 65 -9.51 9.78 11.27
C SER A 65 -10.84 9.20 11.70
N SER A 66 -11.68 8.76 10.75
CA SER A 66 -13.03 8.26 11.01
C SER A 66 -13.18 6.74 11.09
N GLY A 67 -12.21 5.99 10.58
CA GLY A 67 -12.31 4.53 10.44
C GLY A 67 -13.17 4.07 9.26
N ASN A 68 -13.73 4.98 8.45
CA ASN A 68 -14.58 4.60 7.32
C ASN A 68 -13.80 3.80 6.28
N LEU A 69 -14.31 2.63 5.90
CA LEU A 69 -13.79 1.85 4.78
C LEU A 69 -14.00 2.62 3.48
N LEU A 70 -12.90 2.94 2.78
CA LEU A 70 -12.94 3.56 1.46
C LEU A 70 -13.05 2.50 0.38
N TRP A 71 -12.20 1.47 0.46
CA TRP A 71 -12.24 0.33 -0.44
C TRP A 71 -11.54 -0.90 0.14
N TYR A 72 -11.84 -2.04 -0.47
CA TYR A 72 -11.28 -3.36 -0.17
C TYR A 72 -10.95 -4.08 -1.47
N SER A 73 -9.85 -4.83 -1.48
CA SER A 73 -9.46 -5.66 -2.62
C SER A 73 -8.79 -6.98 -2.20
N GLU A 74 -9.11 -8.04 -2.95
CA GLU A 74 -8.41 -9.34 -2.93
C GLU A 74 -7.57 -9.55 -4.21
N GLU A 75 -7.49 -8.55 -5.09
CA GLU A 75 -6.85 -8.72 -6.40
C GLU A 75 -5.33 -8.82 -6.30
N PHE A 76 -4.74 -8.24 -5.25
CA PHE A 76 -3.32 -8.26 -4.97
C PHE A 76 -2.97 -9.59 -4.32
N LYS A 77 -2.16 -10.41 -4.98
CA LYS A 77 -1.90 -11.80 -4.54
C LYS A 77 -0.64 -11.93 -3.65
N ASN A 78 -0.18 -10.84 -3.05
CA ASN A 78 0.93 -10.79 -2.12
C ASN A 78 0.79 -9.57 -1.20
N ILE A 79 1.51 -9.56 -0.08
CA ILE A 79 1.75 -8.33 0.67
C ILE A 79 2.46 -7.35 -0.27
N ILE A 80 1.90 -6.15 -0.38
CA ILE A 80 2.45 -5.04 -1.14
C ILE A 80 3.41 -4.25 -0.26
N VAL A 81 4.51 -3.78 -0.86
CA VAL A 81 5.39 -2.77 -0.24
C VAL A 81 5.05 -1.45 -0.94
N PRO A 82 4.13 -0.64 -0.35
CA PRO A 82 3.65 0.56 -1.02
C PRO A 82 4.66 1.70 -0.90
N HIS A 83 4.88 2.40 -2.00
CA HIS A 83 5.56 3.69 -2.05
C HIS A 83 4.53 4.77 -2.39
N PHE A 84 4.25 5.65 -1.43
CA PHE A 84 3.18 6.63 -1.53
C PHE A 84 3.65 7.94 -2.19
N ILE A 85 2.90 8.45 -3.16
CA ILE A 85 3.12 9.76 -3.80
C ILE A 85 1.75 10.41 -4.03
N ALA A 86 1.61 11.69 -3.69
CA ALA A 86 0.35 12.42 -3.83
C ALA A 86 -0.81 11.63 -3.19
N ASP A 87 -1.82 11.23 -3.97
CA ASP A 87 -2.98 10.40 -3.57
C ASP A 87 -2.96 9.00 -4.20
N ASP A 88 -1.77 8.52 -4.58
CA ASP A 88 -1.54 7.22 -5.19
C ASP A 88 -0.48 6.43 -4.40
N PHE A 89 -0.41 5.13 -4.66
CA PHE A 89 0.74 4.32 -4.27
C PHE A 89 1.24 3.45 -5.41
N PHE A 90 2.55 3.25 -5.43
CA PHE A 90 3.25 2.40 -6.37
C PHE A 90 3.80 1.17 -5.63
N PHE A 91 3.82 0.03 -6.30
CA PHE A 91 4.43 -1.20 -5.77
C PHE A 91 4.80 -2.16 -6.90
N LEU A 92 5.60 -3.17 -6.56
CA LEU A 92 5.90 -4.30 -7.44
C LEU A 92 4.99 -5.47 -7.08
N ASP A 93 4.21 -5.95 -8.05
CA ASP A 93 3.32 -7.10 -7.82
C ASP A 93 4.09 -8.44 -7.83
N GLN A 94 3.38 -9.55 -7.56
CA GLN A 94 3.94 -10.90 -7.61
C GLN A 94 4.63 -11.26 -8.95
N LYS A 95 4.25 -10.60 -10.05
CA LYS A 95 4.82 -10.82 -11.39
C LYS A 95 5.98 -9.88 -11.67
N TRP A 96 6.37 -9.06 -10.70
CA TRP A 96 7.38 -8.02 -10.82
C TRP A 96 7.01 -7.01 -11.91
N GLN A 97 5.75 -6.57 -11.91
CA GLN A 97 5.26 -5.46 -12.72
C GLN A 97 5.12 -4.22 -11.84
N ILE A 98 5.43 -3.04 -12.39
CA ILE A 98 5.19 -1.78 -11.69
C ILE A 98 3.69 -1.48 -11.72
N CYS A 99 3.12 -1.29 -10.54
CA CYS A 99 1.69 -1.05 -10.37
C CYS A 99 1.47 0.33 -9.77
N LYS A 100 0.40 0.99 -10.19
CA LYS A 100 -0.08 2.26 -9.60
C LYS A 100 -1.54 2.12 -9.21
N VAL A 101 -1.87 2.51 -7.98
CA VAL A 101 -3.22 2.40 -7.42
C VAL A 101 -3.62 3.68 -6.71
N SER A 102 -4.87 4.09 -6.91
CA SER A 102 -5.50 5.23 -6.25
C SER A 102 -5.77 4.96 -4.77
N LEU A 103 -5.27 5.80 -3.86
CA LEU A 103 -5.62 5.75 -2.43
C LEU A 103 -7.10 6.06 -2.17
N PRO A 104 -7.75 7.04 -2.84
CA PRO A 104 -9.18 7.28 -2.64
C PRO A 104 -10.10 6.17 -3.14
N LYS A 105 -9.79 5.54 -4.28
CA LYS A 105 -10.75 4.67 -4.99
C LYS A 105 -10.36 3.19 -5.02
N GLY A 106 -9.11 2.85 -4.72
CA GLY A 106 -8.58 1.49 -4.92
C GLY A 106 -8.47 1.12 -6.40
N GLN A 107 -8.62 2.09 -7.30
CA GLN A 107 -8.54 1.87 -8.73
C GLN A 107 -7.10 1.58 -9.13
N VAL A 108 -6.87 0.46 -9.79
CA VAL A 108 -5.59 0.15 -10.46
C VAL A 108 -5.54 0.93 -11.76
N TYR A 109 -4.56 1.84 -11.89
CA TYR A 109 -4.35 2.60 -13.12
C TYR A 109 -3.60 1.78 -14.17
N PHE A 110 -2.55 1.08 -13.77
CA PHE A 110 -1.78 0.20 -14.66
C PHE A 110 -1.03 -0.90 -13.90
N ARG A 111 -0.59 -1.91 -14.66
CA ARG A 111 0.37 -2.94 -14.26
C ARG A 111 1.36 -3.16 -15.40
N GLU A 112 2.47 -2.45 -15.38
CA GLU A 112 3.36 -2.38 -16.53
C GLU A 112 4.60 -3.28 -16.33
N LYS A 113 4.96 -4.02 -17.39
CA LYS A 113 6.19 -4.80 -17.36
C LYS A 113 7.37 -3.87 -17.57
N PHE A 114 8.42 -4.09 -16.81
CA PHE A 114 9.69 -3.45 -17.03
C PHE A 114 10.78 -4.52 -17.08
N ALA A 115 11.81 -4.25 -17.89
CA ALA A 115 12.93 -5.15 -18.10
C ALA A 115 12.56 -6.57 -18.64
N GLY A 116 13.58 -7.36 -18.95
CA GLY A 116 13.42 -8.75 -19.39
C GLY A 116 13.06 -9.70 -18.23
N PHE A 117 12.63 -10.92 -18.58
CA PHE A 117 12.05 -11.90 -17.66
C PHE A 117 12.87 -12.16 -16.39
N PHE A 118 14.20 -12.29 -16.49
CA PHE A 118 15.07 -12.52 -15.33
C PHE A 118 15.58 -11.24 -14.68
N ARG A 119 15.67 -10.15 -15.43
CA ARG A 119 16.30 -8.93 -14.95
C ARG A 119 15.39 -8.15 -14.01
N LYS A 120 14.07 -8.25 -14.17
CA LYS A 120 13.10 -7.54 -13.31
C LYS A 120 13.27 -7.81 -11.81
N TYR A 121 13.76 -9.00 -11.43
CA TYR A 121 13.97 -9.40 -10.04
C TYR A 121 15.14 -8.70 -9.34
N THR A 122 15.99 -7.98 -10.08
CA THR A 122 17.15 -7.26 -9.52
C THR A 122 16.85 -5.80 -9.22
N PHE A 123 15.64 -5.33 -9.52
CA PHE A 123 15.23 -3.96 -9.28
C PHE A 123 14.58 -3.80 -7.91
N HIS A 124 14.72 -2.62 -7.35
CA HIS A 124 13.98 -2.18 -6.18
C HIS A 124 13.21 -0.91 -6.54
N LEU A 125 11.99 -0.80 -6.05
CA LEU A 125 11.20 0.41 -6.20
C LEU A 125 11.71 1.46 -5.21
N ALA A 126 11.86 2.69 -5.69
CA ALA A 126 12.22 3.83 -4.87
C ALA A 126 11.40 5.05 -5.30
N VAL A 127 11.20 5.96 -4.36
CA VAL A 127 10.57 7.26 -4.59
C VAL A 127 11.49 8.33 -4.05
N SER A 128 11.73 9.37 -4.84
CA SER A 128 12.48 10.55 -4.44
C SER A 128 11.78 11.80 -4.96
N GLY A 129 11.35 12.67 -4.05
CA GLY A 129 10.47 13.77 -4.39
C GLY A 129 9.16 13.27 -5.01
N GLU A 130 8.86 13.72 -6.21
CA GLU A 130 7.66 13.32 -6.96
C GLU A 130 7.93 12.21 -7.99
N ASP A 131 9.16 11.69 -8.07
CA ASP A 131 9.55 10.73 -9.09
C ASP A 131 9.61 9.30 -8.55
N VAL A 132 9.35 8.35 -9.45
CA VAL A 132 9.33 6.91 -9.18
C VAL A 132 10.46 6.26 -9.96
N TYR A 133 11.30 5.51 -9.27
CA TYR A 133 12.46 4.86 -9.84
C TYR A 133 12.43 3.35 -9.61
N LEU A 134 12.98 2.62 -10.57
CA LEU A 134 13.37 1.22 -10.40
C LEU A 134 14.89 1.19 -10.43
N ILE A 135 15.51 0.83 -9.30
CA ILE A 135 16.96 0.85 -9.12
C ILE A 135 17.49 -0.57 -9.05
N SER A 136 18.48 -0.89 -9.88
CA SER A 136 19.25 -2.12 -9.80
C SER A 136 20.74 -1.80 -9.63
N LYS A 137 21.57 -2.82 -9.43
CA LYS A 137 23.04 -2.66 -9.45
C LYS A 137 23.58 -2.08 -10.77
N SER A 138 22.91 -2.36 -11.89
CA SER A 138 23.43 -2.07 -13.24
C SER A 138 22.86 -0.81 -13.89
N GLU A 139 21.66 -0.42 -13.50
CA GLU A 139 20.97 0.73 -14.08
C GLU A 139 19.83 1.19 -13.17
N THR A 140 19.43 2.44 -13.38
CA THR A 140 18.23 3.04 -12.82
C THR A 140 17.25 3.35 -13.95
N LEU A 141 15.98 3.05 -13.74
CA LEU A 141 14.90 3.40 -14.64
C LEU A 141 13.99 4.43 -13.97
N LEU A 142 13.67 5.50 -14.69
CA LEU A 142 12.60 6.43 -14.33
C LEU A 142 11.27 5.87 -14.84
N VAL A 143 10.25 5.85 -14.00
CA VAL A 143 8.89 5.38 -14.31
C VAL A 143 8.00 6.57 -14.67
N ASP A 144 7.33 6.49 -15.83
CA ASP A 144 6.26 7.41 -16.19
C ASP A 144 5.01 7.12 -15.33
N LYS A 145 4.62 8.09 -14.50
CA LYS A 145 3.51 7.96 -13.53
C LYS A 145 2.12 7.87 -14.17
N SER A 146 1.99 8.14 -15.47
CA SER A 146 0.72 8.08 -16.21
C SER A 146 0.44 6.68 -16.78
N ASN A 147 1.48 5.99 -17.25
CA ASN A 147 1.34 4.74 -18.01
C ASN A 147 2.26 3.59 -17.55
N GLY A 148 3.22 3.85 -16.66
CA GLY A 148 4.14 2.85 -16.12
C GLY A 148 5.32 2.51 -17.02
N SER A 149 5.44 3.13 -18.20
CA SER A 149 6.59 2.95 -19.08
C SER A 149 7.87 3.45 -18.39
N THR A 150 9.01 2.94 -18.87
CA THR A 150 10.30 3.19 -18.20
C THR A 150 11.35 3.70 -19.18
N SER A 151 12.20 4.60 -18.70
CA SER A 151 13.36 5.13 -19.43
C SER A 151 14.61 5.07 -18.56
N LYS A 152 15.78 4.83 -19.16
CA LYS A 152 17.05 4.82 -18.43
C LYS A 152 17.49 6.24 -18.11
N ILE A 153 18.12 6.41 -16.95
CA ILE A 153 18.79 7.66 -16.54
C ILE A 153 20.26 7.41 -16.21
#